data_AF-A0A954WI04-F1
#
_entry.id   AF-A0A954WI04-F1
#
_cell.length_a   1.000
_cell.length_b   1.000
_cell.length_c   1.000
_cell.angle_alpha   90.00
_cell.angle_beta   90.00
_cell.angle_gamma   90.00
#
_symmetry.space_group_name_H-M   'P 1'
#
loop_
_entity.id
_entity.type
_entity.pdbx_description
1 polymer ?
#
loop_
_entity_poly.entity_id
_entity_poly.type
_entity_poly.pdbx_seq_one_letter_code
_entity_poly.pdbx_strand_id
1 'polypeptide(L)'
;MDAAILAGLDSAVDPLLARIQTMAAVSADVRHLLDALLPLARVARYGDVRGTNAAHVEPILVGLFERAVVGLAAACSMLDEDAANRMLHSFAAAQEALDVLNRGDLLEQWQSQLRAIAHGAAHGLLRGWCCRLLLEKQAIDQQQLYRWARLALSPANLPDECAAWATGLLRGSGLLLLHQDGVWQVFDRWLSELGEETFVEMLP
;
A
#
# COMPACT_ATOMS: atom_id res chain seq x y z
N MET A 1 1.56 -10.77 -19.18
CA MET A 1 0.25 -10.14 -19.49
C MET A 1 0.45 -9.02 -20.50
N ASP A 2 1.40 -8.12 -20.22
CA ASP A 2 1.78 -6.99 -21.09
C ASP A 2 2.05 -7.37 -22.55
N ALA A 3 2.82 -8.43 -22.81
CA ALA A 3 3.11 -8.87 -24.18
C ALA A 3 1.89 -9.40 -24.94
N ALA A 4 0.90 -9.98 -24.26
CA ALA A 4 -0.31 -10.52 -24.89
C ALA A 4 -1.32 -9.41 -25.22
N ILE A 5 -1.44 -8.41 -24.32
CA ILE A 5 -2.26 -7.21 -24.52
C ILE A 5 -1.66 -6.34 -25.64
N LEU A 6 -0.33 -6.17 -25.66
CA LEU A 6 0.36 -5.42 -26.72
C LEU A 6 0.35 -6.11 -28.09
N ALA A 7 0.10 -7.42 -28.14
CA ALA A 7 0.06 -8.21 -29.38
C ALA A 7 -1.35 -8.35 -29.99
N GLY A 8 -2.40 -7.77 -29.40
CA GLY A 8 -3.77 -7.82 -29.94
C GLY A 8 -4.39 -9.22 -29.94
N LEU A 9 -3.95 -10.10 -29.03
CA LEU A 9 -4.53 -11.43 -28.84
C LEU A 9 -5.67 -11.39 -27.81
N ASP A 10 -6.78 -10.77 -28.18
CA ASP A 10 -7.98 -10.69 -27.32
C ASP A 10 -8.48 -12.08 -26.88
N SER A 11 -8.34 -13.09 -27.75
CA SER A 11 -8.71 -14.49 -27.46
C SER A 11 -7.77 -15.20 -26.47
N ALA A 12 -6.62 -14.62 -26.14
CA ALA A 12 -5.69 -15.16 -25.14
C ALA A 12 -5.91 -14.54 -23.75
N VAL A 13 -6.68 -13.44 -23.66
CA VAL A 13 -6.95 -12.73 -22.41
C VAL A 13 -7.80 -13.59 -21.47
N ASP A 14 -8.90 -14.17 -21.95
CA ASP A 14 -9.80 -14.98 -21.11
C ASP A 14 -9.13 -16.27 -20.55
N PRO A 15 -8.38 -17.06 -21.35
CA PRO A 15 -7.63 -18.21 -20.82
C PRO A 15 -6.52 -17.82 -19.84
N LEU A 16 -5.86 -16.68 -20.06
CA LEU A 16 -4.85 -16.17 -19.13
C LEU A 16 -5.49 -15.68 -17.82
N LEU A 17 -6.64 -15.02 -17.89
CA LEU A 17 -7.43 -14.63 -16.73
C LEU A 17 -7.91 -15.86 -15.95
N ALA A 18 -8.39 -16.91 -16.62
CA ALA A 18 -8.78 -18.17 -15.98
C ALA A 18 -7.58 -18.89 -15.31
N ARG A 19 -6.39 -18.82 -15.93
CA ARG A 19 -5.16 -19.37 -15.35
C ARG A 19 -4.73 -18.60 -14.10
N ILE A 20 -4.79 -17.26 -14.14
CA ILE A 20 -4.53 -16.38 -13.00
C ILE A 20 -5.57 -16.63 -11.89
N GLN A 21 -6.84 -16.81 -12.24
CA GLN A 21 -7.92 -17.17 -11.31
C GLN A 21 -7.64 -18.47 -10.55
N THR A 22 -6.92 -19.41 -11.15
CA THR A 22 -6.61 -20.72 -10.54
C THR A 22 -5.38 -20.68 -9.62
N MET A 23 -4.51 -19.67 -9.75
CA MET A 23 -3.18 -19.66 -9.09
C MET A 23 -3.11 -18.85 -7.80
N ALA A 24 -4.10 -18.02 -7.47
CA ALA A 24 -3.97 -17.03 -6.41
C ALA A 24 -4.17 -17.60 -4.99
N ALA A 25 -3.08 -17.99 -4.34
CA ALA A 25 -3.02 -18.20 -2.88
C ALA A 25 -1.66 -17.84 -2.27
N VAL A 26 -0.70 -17.32 -3.04
CA VAL A 26 0.66 -17.03 -2.58
C VAL A 26 0.90 -15.52 -2.53
N SER A 27 1.70 -15.04 -1.56
CA SER A 27 2.05 -13.61 -1.41
C SER A 27 2.59 -12.97 -2.70
N ALA A 28 3.34 -13.74 -3.51
CA ALA A 28 3.80 -13.30 -4.83
C ALA A 28 2.65 -12.96 -5.78
N ASP A 29 1.52 -13.68 -5.71
CA ASP A 29 0.36 -13.42 -6.56
C ASP A 29 -0.28 -12.09 -6.21
N VAL A 30 -0.43 -11.77 -4.92
CA VAL A 30 -1.03 -10.50 -4.47
C VAL A 30 -0.22 -9.31 -4.97
N ARG A 31 1.11 -9.36 -4.85
CA ARG A 31 1.96 -8.28 -5.33
C ARG A 31 1.80 -8.05 -6.83
N HIS A 32 1.85 -9.13 -7.63
CA HIS A 32 1.65 -9.03 -9.07
C HIS A 32 0.25 -8.52 -9.45
N LEU A 33 -0.79 -8.87 -8.68
CA LEU A 33 -2.14 -8.33 -8.89
C LEU A 33 -2.19 -6.83 -8.64
N LEU A 34 -1.55 -6.33 -7.57
CA LEU A 34 -1.47 -4.90 -7.27
C LEU A 34 -0.67 -4.13 -8.32
N ASP A 35 0.48 -4.68 -8.74
CA ASP A 35 1.36 -4.05 -9.75
C ASP A 35 0.65 -3.88 -11.11
N ALA A 36 -0.29 -4.76 -11.42
CA ALA A 36 -1.08 -4.68 -12.66
C ALA A 36 -2.14 -3.58 -12.65
N LEU A 37 -2.53 -3.05 -11.48
CA LEU A 37 -3.65 -2.12 -11.37
C LEU A 37 -3.37 -0.78 -12.07
N LEU A 38 -2.19 -0.20 -11.87
CA LEU A 38 -1.87 1.13 -12.39
C LEU A 38 -1.79 1.17 -13.93
N PRO A 39 -1.08 0.24 -14.62
CA PRO A 39 -1.14 0.16 -16.07
C PRO A 39 -2.57 0.03 -16.60
N LEU A 40 -3.41 -0.81 -15.99
CA LEU A 40 -4.81 -0.98 -16.39
C LEU A 40 -5.65 0.26 -16.14
N ALA A 41 -5.45 0.96 -15.02
CA ALA A 41 -6.14 2.21 -14.72
C ALA A 41 -5.81 3.30 -15.75
N ARG A 42 -4.54 3.39 -16.17
CA ARG A 42 -4.12 4.31 -17.23
C ARG A 42 -4.77 3.97 -18.57
N VAL A 43 -4.84 2.70 -18.95
CA VAL A 43 -5.55 2.27 -20.17
C VAL A 43 -7.05 2.56 -20.06
N ALA A 44 -7.68 2.28 -18.92
CA ALA A 44 -9.10 2.57 -18.71
C ALA A 44 -9.40 4.08 -18.75
N ARG A 45 -8.48 4.92 -18.26
CA ARG A 45 -8.67 6.38 -18.18
C ARG A 45 -8.35 7.10 -19.49
N TYR A 46 -7.28 6.71 -20.17
CA TYR A 46 -6.73 7.44 -21.32
C TYR A 46 -6.90 6.70 -22.65
N GLY A 47 -7.29 5.42 -22.62
CA GLY A 47 -7.31 4.55 -23.80
C GLY A 47 -5.91 4.13 -24.25
N ASP A 48 -5.84 3.35 -25.33
CA ASP A 48 -4.61 3.10 -26.10
C ASP A 48 -4.81 3.61 -27.54
N VAL A 49 -3.70 3.96 -28.20
CA VAL A 49 -3.62 4.46 -29.58
C VAL A 49 -4.25 3.47 -30.60
N ARG A 50 -4.49 2.22 -30.17
CA ARG A 50 -5.03 1.11 -30.95
C ARG A 50 -6.54 0.88 -30.81
N GLY A 51 -7.25 1.70 -30.03
CA GLY A 51 -8.71 1.61 -29.91
C GLY A 51 -9.21 0.52 -28.96
N THR A 52 -8.39 0.07 -28.01
CA THR A 52 -8.86 -0.78 -26.90
C THR A 52 -10.03 -0.07 -26.21
N ASN A 53 -11.20 -0.71 -26.23
CA ASN A 53 -12.38 -0.14 -25.63
C ASN A 53 -12.18 -0.11 -24.11
N ALA A 54 -11.93 1.07 -23.55
CA ALA A 54 -11.74 1.31 -22.12
C ALA A 54 -12.83 0.61 -21.26
N ALA A 55 -14.03 0.44 -21.82
CA ALA A 55 -15.15 -0.28 -21.21
C ALA A 55 -14.85 -1.75 -20.84
N HIS A 56 -13.91 -2.42 -21.50
CA HIS A 56 -13.54 -3.82 -21.19
C HIS A 56 -12.42 -3.93 -20.14
N VAL A 57 -11.68 -2.85 -19.88
CA VAL A 57 -10.50 -2.87 -18.99
C VAL A 57 -10.90 -2.69 -17.53
N GLU A 58 -11.89 -1.83 -17.27
CA GLU A 58 -12.33 -1.56 -15.90
C GLU A 58 -12.83 -2.82 -15.18
N PRO A 59 -13.70 -3.68 -15.76
CA PRO A 59 -14.12 -4.91 -15.09
C PRO A 59 -12.97 -5.86 -14.74
N ILE A 60 -11.93 -5.91 -15.60
CA ILE A 60 -10.72 -6.72 -15.34
C ILE A 60 -9.98 -6.15 -14.14
N LEU A 61 -9.75 -4.83 -14.11
CA LEU A 61 -9.09 -4.15 -12.99
C LEU A 61 -9.83 -4.42 -11.67
N VAL A 62 -11.16 -4.23 -11.64
CA VAL A 62 -11.98 -4.50 -10.45
C VAL A 62 -11.79 -5.95 -9.99
N GLY A 63 -11.89 -6.91 -10.91
CA GLY A 63 -11.71 -8.33 -10.58
C GLY A 63 -10.29 -8.70 -10.12
N LEU A 64 -9.25 -7.95 -10.52
CA LEU A 64 -7.89 -8.12 -9.97
C LEU A 64 -7.77 -7.50 -8.58
N PHE A 65 -8.32 -6.31 -8.39
CA PHE A 65 -8.33 -5.61 -7.10
C PHE A 65 -9.03 -6.41 -6.02
N GLU A 66 -10.24 -6.91 -6.27
CA GLU A 66 -10.99 -7.73 -5.31
C GLU A 66 -10.19 -8.96 -4.88
N ARG A 67 -9.50 -9.62 -5.81
CA ARG A 67 -8.66 -10.78 -5.52
C ARG A 67 -7.41 -10.42 -4.73
N ALA A 68 -6.78 -9.29 -5.06
CA ALA A 68 -5.63 -8.79 -4.31
C ALA A 68 -6.01 -8.52 -2.85
N VAL A 69 -7.16 -7.86 -2.63
CA VAL A 69 -7.69 -7.53 -1.30
C VAL A 69 -7.92 -8.79 -0.45
N VAL A 70 -8.46 -9.87 -1.02
CA VAL A 70 -8.69 -11.14 -0.29
C VAL A 70 -7.39 -11.73 0.27
N GLY A 71 -6.29 -11.67 -0.48
CA GLY A 71 -5.00 -12.22 -0.07
C GLY A 71 -4.10 -11.24 0.68
N LEU A 72 -4.48 -9.96 0.78
CA LEU A 72 -3.56 -8.88 1.16
C LEU A 72 -2.99 -9.02 2.56
N ALA A 73 -3.84 -9.33 3.55
CA ALA A 73 -3.41 -9.47 4.93
C ALA A 73 -2.37 -10.59 5.10
N ALA A 74 -2.61 -11.75 4.47
CA ALA A 74 -1.66 -12.85 4.46
C ALA A 74 -0.36 -12.47 3.74
N ALA A 75 -0.45 -11.77 2.61
CA ALA A 75 0.70 -11.33 1.84
C ALA A 75 1.58 -10.30 2.57
N CYS A 76 1.02 -9.56 3.53
CA CYS A 76 1.73 -8.61 4.37
C CYS A 76 2.27 -9.21 5.68
N SER A 77 1.98 -10.48 5.96
CA SER A 77 2.45 -11.15 7.17
C SER A 77 3.91 -11.60 7.03
N MET A 78 4.68 -11.47 8.13
CA MET A 78 6.05 -12.00 8.25
C MET A 78 7.01 -11.59 7.09
N LEU A 79 6.85 -10.37 6.57
CA LEU A 79 7.76 -9.83 5.57
C LEU A 79 9.07 -9.41 6.24
N ASP A 80 10.20 -9.76 5.61
CA ASP A 80 11.48 -9.11 5.87
C ASP A 80 11.50 -7.69 5.27
N GLU A 81 12.57 -6.94 5.55
CA GLU A 81 12.72 -5.55 5.12
C GLU A 81 12.66 -5.38 3.59
N ASP A 82 13.35 -6.25 2.85
CA ASP A 82 13.38 -6.23 1.39
C ASP A 82 12.00 -6.52 0.79
N ALA A 83 11.30 -7.50 1.34
CA ALA A 83 9.95 -7.86 0.91
C ALA A 83 8.94 -6.77 1.28
N ALA A 84 9.08 -6.12 2.44
CA ALA A 84 8.28 -4.98 2.84
C ALA A 84 8.47 -3.79 1.89
N ASN A 85 9.71 -3.49 1.48
CA ASN A 85 9.99 -2.45 0.50
C ASN A 85 9.35 -2.76 -0.87
N ARG A 86 9.46 -4.00 -1.35
CA ARG A 86 8.79 -4.41 -2.61
C ARG A 86 7.27 -4.29 -2.51
N MET A 87 6.68 -4.74 -1.41
CA MET A 87 5.23 -4.64 -1.19
C MET A 87 4.77 -3.18 -1.11
N LEU A 88 5.57 -2.30 -0.49
CA LEU A 88 5.29 -0.88 -0.40
C LEU A 88 5.19 -0.22 -1.79
N HIS A 89 6.06 -0.61 -2.73
CA HIS A 89 5.97 -0.11 -4.11
C HIS A 89 4.64 -0.51 -4.77
N SER A 90 4.19 -1.73 -4.56
CA SER A 90 2.90 -2.22 -5.07
C SER A 90 1.71 -1.53 -4.41
N PHE A 91 1.80 -1.19 -3.12
CA PHE A 91 0.79 -0.39 -2.43
C PHE A 91 0.67 1.01 -3.01
N ALA A 92 1.80 1.67 -3.27
CA ALA A 92 1.82 2.99 -3.87
C ALA A 92 1.22 2.97 -5.29
N ALA A 93 1.58 1.98 -6.11
CA ALA A 93 1.01 1.79 -7.45
C ALA A 93 -0.50 1.51 -7.39
N ALA A 94 -0.95 0.67 -6.46
CA ALA A 94 -2.38 0.40 -6.26
C ALA A 94 -3.15 1.66 -5.84
N GLN A 95 -2.61 2.45 -4.90
CA GLN A 95 -3.21 3.71 -4.51
C GLN A 95 -3.30 4.70 -5.69
N GLU A 96 -2.25 4.83 -6.49
CA GLU A 96 -2.25 5.67 -7.70
C GLU A 96 -3.32 5.19 -8.69
N ALA A 97 -3.43 3.88 -8.91
CA ALA A 97 -4.44 3.30 -9.80
C ALA A 97 -5.86 3.66 -9.36
N LEU A 98 -6.14 3.55 -8.05
CA LEU A 98 -7.44 3.87 -7.48
C LEU A 98 -7.76 5.37 -7.55
N ASP A 99 -6.76 6.23 -7.34
CA ASP A 99 -6.90 7.68 -7.51
C ASP A 99 -7.20 8.06 -8.98
N VAL A 100 -6.59 7.36 -9.95
CA VAL A 100 -6.85 7.56 -11.39
C VAL A 100 -8.28 7.18 -11.77
N LEU A 101 -8.77 6.04 -11.27
CA LEU A 101 -10.15 5.57 -11.50
C LEU A 101 -11.18 6.42 -10.76
N ASN A 102 -10.82 6.93 -9.58
CA ASN A 102 -11.67 7.76 -8.72
C ASN A 102 -13.03 7.12 -8.42
N ARG A 103 -13.02 5.82 -8.08
CA ARG A 103 -14.20 5.05 -7.68
C ARG A 103 -14.30 4.94 -6.16
N GLY A 104 -15.35 5.53 -5.61
CA GLY A 104 -15.55 5.62 -4.15
C GLY A 104 -15.61 4.26 -3.46
N ASP A 105 -16.29 3.29 -4.06
CA ASP A 105 -16.43 1.94 -3.52
C ASP A 105 -15.08 1.20 -3.39
N LEU A 106 -14.23 1.28 -4.42
CA LEU A 106 -12.90 0.67 -4.39
C LEU A 106 -11.97 1.41 -3.43
N LEU A 107 -12.05 2.74 -3.38
CA LEU A 107 -11.28 3.55 -2.44
C LEU A 107 -11.65 3.24 -0.98
N GLU A 108 -12.94 3.09 -0.67
CA GLU A 108 -13.41 2.70 0.67
C GLU A 108 -12.91 1.30 1.05
N GLN A 109 -13.01 0.34 0.14
CA GLN A 109 -12.51 -1.02 0.36
C GLN A 109 -11.00 -1.03 0.60
N TRP A 110 -10.25 -0.26 -0.20
CA TRP A 110 -8.80 -0.11 -0.03
C TRP A 110 -8.43 0.55 1.30
N GLN A 111 -9.10 1.64 1.67
CA GLN A 111 -8.89 2.27 2.98
C GLN A 111 -9.17 1.32 4.14
N SER A 112 -10.19 0.46 4.03
CA SER A 112 -10.44 -0.57 5.04
C SER A 112 -9.27 -1.54 5.18
N GLN A 113 -8.66 -1.95 4.07
CA GLN A 113 -7.46 -2.80 4.09
C GLN A 113 -6.25 -2.09 4.69
N LEU A 114 -6.00 -0.85 4.29
CA LEU A 114 -4.91 -0.04 4.84
C LEU A 114 -5.04 0.13 6.37
N ARG A 115 -6.27 0.31 6.89
CA ARG A 115 -6.52 0.37 8.34
C ARG A 115 -6.16 -0.95 9.03
N ALA A 116 -6.56 -2.08 8.43
CA ALA A 116 -6.23 -3.40 8.95
C ALA A 116 -4.72 -3.64 8.98
N ILE A 117 -4.00 -3.23 7.93
CA ILE A 117 -2.55 -3.35 7.84
C ILE A 117 -1.86 -2.42 8.86
N ALA A 118 -2.26 -1.15 8.94
CA ALA A 118 -1.68 -0.17 9.86
C ALA A 118 -1.76 -0.62 11.34
N HIS A 119 -2.87 -1.24 11.71
CA HIS A 119 -3.11 -1.72 13.08
C HIS A 119 -2.59 -3.15 13.33
N GLY A 120 -2.46 -3.98 12.29
CA GLY A 120 -2.13 -5.40 12.39
C GLY A 120 -0.64 -5.70 12.57
N ALA A 121 -0.30 -6.98 12.38
CA ALA A 121 1.05 -7.54 12.54
C ALA A 121 1.91 -7.50 11.27
N ALA A 122 1.71 -6.49 10.41
CA ALA A 122 2.55 -6.28 9.23
C ALA A 122 3.90 -5.65 9.61
N HIS A 123 4.86 -5.69 8.68
CA HIS A 123 6.15 -5.03 8.87
C HIS A 123 5.97 -3.52 9.17
N GLY A 124 6.80 -2.97 10.06
CA GLY A 124 6.71 -1.58 10.53
C GLY A 124 6.61 -0.57 9.38
N LEU A 125 7.42 -0.74 8.34
CA LEU A 125 7.42 0.08 7.12
C LEU A 125 6.01 0.23 6.49
N LEU A 126 5.31 -0.89 6.27
CA LEU A 126 3.97 -0.87 5.67
C LEU A 126 2.97 -0.21 6.62
N ARG A 127 3.07 -0.51 7.91
CA ARG A 127 2.18 0.07 8.93
C ARG A 127 2.29 1.58 9.01
N GLY A 128 3.51 2.11 9.02
CA GLY A 128 3.79 3.55 9.02
C GLY A 128 3.27 4.24 7.77
N TRP A 129 3.52 3.64 6.58
CA TRP A 129 3.05 4.21 5.32
C TRP A 129 1.52 4.18 5.19
N CYS A 130 0.87 3.09 5.59
CA CYS A 130 -0.59 3.02 5.63
C CYS A 130 -1.19 4.09 6.55
N CYS A 131 -0.59 4.30 7.74
CA CYS A 131 -0.97 5.38 8.65
C CYS A 131 -0.86 6.75 7.97
N ARG A 132 0.27 7.01 7.30
CA ARG A 132 0.52 8.25 6.57
C ARG A 132 -0.54 8.51 5.51
N LEU A 133 -0.77 7.53 4.65
CA LEU A 133 -1.72 7.65 3.55
C LEU A 133 -3.16 7.86 4.04
N LEU A 134 -3.56 7.15 5.10
CA LEU A 134 -4.89 7.34 5.70
C LEU A 134 -5.05 8.75 6.29
N LEU A 135 -4.00 9.32 6.89
CA LEU A 135 -4.03 10.69 7.40
C LEU A 135 -4.17 11.70 6.25
N GLU A 136 -3.41 11.53 5.17
CA GLU A 136 -3.48 12.40 3.98
C GLU A 136 -4.86 12.36 3.32
N LYS A 137 -5.49 11.18 3.28
CA LYS A 137 -6.86 11.00 2.76
C LYS A 137 -7.94 11.36 3.77
N GLN A 138 -7.58 11.92 4.94
CA GLN A 138 -8.50 12.26 6.05
C GLN A 138 -9.35 11.07 6.53
N ALA A 139 -8.87 9.86 6.31
CA ALA A 139 -9.51 8.60 6.67
C ALA A 139 -9.25 8.22 8.14
N ILE A 140 -8.31 8.90 8.78
CA ILE A 140 -8.04 8.91 10.22
C ILE A 140 -7.76 10.34 10.69
N ASP A 141 -7.97 10.60 11.98
CA ASP A 141 -7.66 11.87 12.61
C ASP A 141 -6.34 11.83 13.39
N GLN A 142 -5.99 12.96 14.01
CA GLN A 142 -4.79 13.05 14.84
C GLN A 142 -4.85 12.12 16.07
N GLN A 143 -6.02 11.93 16.67
CA GLN A 143 -6.17 11.07 17.84
C GLN A 143 -5.82 9.61 17.51
N GLN A 144 -6.25 9.15 16.34
CA GLN A 144 -5.95 7.83 15.84
C GLN A 144 -4.47 7.69 15.46
N LEU A 145 -3.87 8.72 14.85
CA LEU A 145 -2.42 8.81 14.61
C LEU A 145 -1.64 8.62 15.92
N TYR A 146 -1.95 9.38 16.98
CA TYR A 146 -1.25 9.26 18.27
C TYR A 146 -1.39 7.86 18.86
N ARG A 147 -2.57 7.24 18.75
CA ARG A 147 -2.81 5.90 19.27
C ARG A 147 -1.94 4.87 18.56
N TRP A 148 -1.87 4.93 17.23
CA TRP A 148 -1.05 4.01 16.44
C TRP A 148 0.44 4.27 16.64
N ALA A 149 0.85 5.53 16.70
CA ALA A 149 2.23 5.91 16.99
C ALA A 149 2.69 5.38 18.35
N ARG A 150 1.88 5.56 19.41
CA ARG A 150 2.22 5.08 20.75
C ARG A 150 2.40 3.56 20.81
N LEU A 151 1.65 2.82 20.02
CA LEU A 151 1.78 1.36 19.93
C LEU A 151 3.01 0.96 19.12
N ALA A 152 3.29 1.65 18.01
CA ALA A 152 4.38 1.32 17.11
C ALA A 152 5.76 1.75 17.62
N LEU A 153 5.82 2.87 18.33
CA LEU A 153 7.05 3.48 18.88
C LEU A 153 7.23 3.19 20.38
N SER A 154 6.52 2.17 20.90
CA SER A 154 6.65 1.74 22.28
C SER A 154 8.05 1.19 22.57
N PRO A 155 8.66 1.48 23.73
CA PRO A 155 9.92 0.87 24.15
C PRO A 155 9.89 -0.67 24.24
N ALA A 156 8.70 -1.28 24.21
CA ALA A 156 8.53 -2.74 24.22
C ALA A 156 8.75 -3.39 22.84
N ASN A 157 8.79 -2.61 21.75
CA ASN A 157 9.05 -3.12 20.41
C ASN A 157 10.56 -3.10 20.11
N LEU A 158 10.98 -3.89 19.12
CA LEU A 158 12.37 -3.90 18.69
C LEU A 158 12.75 -2.54 18.05
N PRO A 159 13.99 -2.05 18.26
CA PRO A 159 14.42 -0.78 17.68
C PRO A 159 14.21 -0.66 16.17
N ASP A 160 14.56 -1.72 15.43
CA ASP A 160 14.39 -1.79 13.97
C ASP A 160 12.93 -1.71 13.54
N GLU A 161 11.99 -2.29 14.31
CA GLU A 161 10.56 -2.20 14.01
C GLU A 161 10.02 -0.78 14.20
N CYS A 162 10.47 -0.09 15.26
CA CYS A 162 10.17 1.32 15.51
C CYS A 162 10.71 2.20 14.38
N ALA A 163 11.98 2.01 14.01
CA ALA A 163 12.65 2.75 12.94
C ALA A 163 11.98 2.51 11.57
N ALA A 164 11.60 1.27 11.27
CA ALA A 164 10.86 0.93 10.05
C ALA A 164 9.49 1.62 10.02
N TRP A 165 8.76 1.65 11.15
CA TRP A 165 7.47 2.36 11.23
C TRP A 165 7.63 3.86 11.03
N ALA A 166 8.61 4.48 11.70
CA ALA A 166 8.94 5.89 11.53
C ALA A 166 9.29 6.20 10.07
N THR A 167 10.12 5.37 9.45
CA THR A 167 10.50 5.47 8.04
C THR A 167 9.28 5.40 7.14
N GLY A 168 8.35 4.47 7.38
CA GLY A 168 7.11 4.35 6.62
C GLY A 168 6.23 5.60 6.75
N LEU A 169 6.06 6.12 7.97
CA LEU A 169 5.25 7.31 8.24
C LEU A 169 5.80 8.57 7.56
N LEU A 170 7.13 8.70 7.53
CA LEU A 170 7.83 9.86 6.95
C LEU A 170 8.08 9.74 5.44
N ARG A 171 7.80 8.58 4.84
CA ARG A 171 8.10 8.34 3.43
C ARG A 171 7.19 9.18 2.52
N GLY A 172 7.80 9.81 1.51
CA GLY A 172 7.09 10.63 0.52
C GLY A 172 7.53 12.09 0.56
N SER A 173 6.63 12.99 0.14
CA SER A 173 6.93 14.42 0.07
C SER A 173 6.88 15.06 1.45
N GLY A 174 8.03 15.57 1.93
CA GLY A 174 8.14 16.33 3.18
C GLY A 174 7.21 17.55 3.26
N LEU A 175 6.82 18.13 2.12
CA LEU A 175 5.89 19.27 2.07
C LEU A 175 4.50 18.90 2.60
N LEU A 176 4.03 17.67 2.35
CA LEU A 176 2.76 17.20 2.88
C LEU A 176 2.85 16.91 4.39
N LEU A 177 4.04 16.67 4.92
CA LEU A 177 4.28 16.44 6.36
C LEU A 177 4.34 17.75 7.13
N LEU A 178 4.82 18.84 6.52
CA LEU A 178 4.88 20.17 7.15
C LEU A 178 3.50 20.72 7.54
N HIS A 179 2.44 20.30 6.87
CA HIS A 179 1.07 20.70 7.19
C HIS A 179 0.37 19.78 8.22
N GLN A 180 1.06 18.75 8.71
CA GLN A 180 0.51 17.73 9.59
C GLN A 180 1.17 17.82 10.97
N ASP A 181 0.78 18.84 11.76
CA ASP A 181 1.35 19.11 13.09
C ASP A 181 1.35 17.89 14.02
N GLY A 182 0.34 17.02 13.89
CA GLY A 182 0.25 15.79 14.67
C GLY A 182 1.40 14.81 14.44
N VAL A 183 1.96 14.76 13.23
CA VAL A 183 3.11 13.89 12.92
C VAL A 183 4.36 14.38 13.65
N TRP A 184 4.62 15.69 13.64
CA TRP A 184 5.76 16.25 14.36
C TRP A 184 5.67 16.07 15.87
N GLN A 185 4.48 16.24 16.44
CA GLN A 185 4.27 16.01 17.88
C GLN A 185 4.48 14.54 18.28
N VAL A 186 4.14 13.59 17.40
CA VAL A 186 4.46 12.17 17.63
C VAL A 186 5.98 11.97 17.73
N PHE A 187 6.74 12.52 16.79
CA PHE A 187 8.20 12.34 16.76
C PHE A 187 8.91 13.11 17.87
N ASP A 188 8.52 14.35 18.15
CA ASP A 188 9.07 15.16 19.24
C ASP A 188 8.94 14.44 20.58
N ARG A 189 7.75 13.87 20.85
CA ARG A 189 7.52 13.07 22.04
C ARG A 189 8.36 11.80 22.07
N TRP A 190 8.36 11.03 20.99
CA TRP A 190 9.10 9.77 20.93
C TRP A 190 10.61 9.98 21.12
N LEU A 191 11.19 10.95 20.41
CA LEU A 191 12.61 11.31 20.54
C LEU A 191 12.96 11.82 21.95
N SER A 192 12.05 12.55 22.60
CA SER A 192 12.24 13.03 23.97
C SER A 192 12.15 11.93 25.04
N GLU A 193 11.47 10.82 24.73
CA GLU A 193 11.27 9.68 25.65
C GLU A 193 12.29 8.54 25.40
N LEU A 194 13.14 8.64 24.36
CA LEU A 194 14.17 7.66 24.01
C LEU A 194 15.37 7.71 24.97
N GLY A 195 15.83 6.55 25.43
CA GLY A 195 17.09 6.42 26.16
C GLY A 195 18.30 6.58 25.24
N GLU A 196 19.45 7.02 25.78
CA GLU A 196 20.67 7.32 25.01
C GLU A 196 21.16 6.14 24.16
N GLU A 197 21.24 4.93 24.74
CA GLU A 197 21.70 3.72 24.05
C GLU A 197 20.80 3.36 22.86
N THR A 198 19.47 3.36 23.07
CA THR A 198 18.48 3.08 22.02
C THR A 198 18.47 4.16 20.95
N PHE A 199 18.67 5.43 21.32
CA PHE A 199 18.78 6.52 20.35
C PHE A 199 19.97 6.28 19.41
N VAL A 200 21.13 5.91 19.94
CA VAL A 200 22.34 5.61 19.15
C VAL A 200 22.13 4.41 18.22
N GLU A 201 21.47 3.36 18.67
CA GLU A 201 21.14 2.18 17.85
C GLU A 201 20.19 2.49 16.68
N MET A 202 19.34 3.52 16.81
CA MET A 202 18.33 3.91 15.81
C MET A 202 18.82 4.97 14.80
N LEU A 203 20.04 5.49 14.95
CA LEU A 203 20.59 6.47 14.02
C LEU A 203 20.90 5.82 12.66
N PRO A 204 20.57 6.49 11.53
CA PRO A 204 20.88 6.00 10.18
C PRO A 204 22.37 6.08 9.83
#